data_AF-A0A9X1HBH4-F1
#
_entry.id   AF-A0A9X1HBH4-F1
#
_cell.length_a   1.000
_cell.length_b   1.000
_cell.length_c   1.000
_cell.angle_alpha   90.00
_cell.angle_beta   90.00
_cell.angle_gamma   90.00
#
_symmetry.space_group_name_H-M   'P 1'
#
loop_
_entity.id
_entity.type
_entity.pdbx_description
1 polymer ?
#
loop_
_entity_poly.entity_id
_entity_poly.type
_entity_poly.pdbx_seq_one_letter_code
_entity_poly.pdbx_strand_id
1 'polypeptide(L)'
;MGISKHLKFDSEIDAISTICKALGHAVRIQIMTLLWKRDNRTCGELVELIPLAQSTISKHLLELKKAGLVRIKNEGKKTIYSVEIDSIQIIKKYFSCYLSTIEIAEKNKTTVLTTKLKVGKNSHLKQYNYQFSHKKVTEKHLNFCRN
;
A
#
# COMPACT_ATOMS: atom_id res chain seq x y z
N MET A 1 21.56 31.10 -9.51
CA MET A 1 20.20 30.59 -9.25
C MET A 1 19.59 30.19 -10.58
N GLY A 2 19.57 28.89 -10.89
CA GLY A 2 19.12 28.38 -12.19
C GLY A 2 17.63 28.63 -12.40
N ILE A 3 17.27 29.08 -13.60
CA ILE A 3 15.89 29.29 -14.02
C ILE A 3 15.22 27.92 -14.06
N SER A 4 14.45 27.59 -13.02
CA SER A 4 13.59 26.42 -13.02
C SER A 4 12.53 26.61 -14.10
N LYS A 5 12.73 25.98 -15.27
CA LYS A 5 11.69 25.90 -16.30
C LYS A 5 10.55 25.05 -15.73
N HIS A 6 9.50 25.71 -15.26
CA HIS A 6 8.32 25.02 -14.75
C HIS A 6 7.55 24.46 -15.95
N LEU A 7 7.77 23.18 -16.27
CA LEU A 7 6.88 22.46 -17.19
C LEU A 7 5.49 22.43 -16.56
N LYS A 8 4.47 22.87 -17.30
CA LYS A 8 3.06 22.69 -16.93
C LYS A 8 2.59 21.43 -17.63
N PHE A 9 2.20 20.42 -16.85
CA PHE A 9 1.60 19.20 -17.36
C PHE A 9 0.07 19.33 -17.35
N ASP A 10 -0.61 18.46 -18.10
CA ASP A 10 -2.06 18.38 -18.05
C ASP A 10 -2.53 17.97 -16.65
N SER A 11 -3.71 18.45 -16.25
CA SER A 11 -4.27 18.23 -14.91
C SER A 11 -4.39 16.74 -14.54
N GLU A 12 -4.69 15.89 -15.52
CA GLU A 12 -4.76 14.44 -15.36
C GLU A 12 -3.38 13.84 -15.06
N ILE A 13 -2.33 14.29 -15.75
CA ILE A 13 -0.95 13.83 -15.54
C ILE A 13 -0.47 14.23 -14.15
N ASP A 14 -0.76 15.46 -13.71
CA ASP A 14 -0.41 15.94 -12.38
C ASP A 14 -1.14 15.16 -11.28
N ALA A 15 -2.40 14.81 -11.49
CA ALA A 15 -3.16 13.97 -10.56
C ALA A 15 -2.55 12.57 -10.45
N ILE A 16 -2.27 11.91 -11.57
CA ILE A 16 -1.63 10.58 -11.60
C ILE A 16 -0.23 10.63 -10.97
N SER A 17 0.57 11.64 -11.30
CA SER A 17 1.91 11.85 -10.74
C SER A 17 1.87 11.98 -9.21
N THR A 18 0.93 12.77 -8.69
CA THR A 18 0.73 12.96 -7.25
C THR A 18 0.37 11.64 -6.57
N ILE A 19 -0.51 10.86 -7.17
CA ILE A 19 -0.90 9.55 -6.67
C ILE A 19 0.28 8.58 -6.69
N CYS A 20 0.99 8.47 -7.81
CA CYS A 20 2.16 7.59 -7.93
C CYS A 20 3.24 7.96 -6.89
N LYS A 21 3.48 9.26 -6.68
CA LYS A 21 4.40 9.76 -5.63
C LYS A 21 3.94 9.38 -4.23
N ALA A 22 2.64 9.35 -3.98
CA ALA A 22 2.08 8.89 -2.70
C ALA A 22 2.18 7.36 -2.53
N LEU A 23 2.01 6.59 -3.60
CA LEU A 23 2.13 5.13 -3.55
C LEU A 23 3.60 4.66 -3.51
N GLY A 24 4.57 5.47 -3.92
CA GLY A 24 5.99 5.10 -3.94
C GLY A 24 6.67 4.82 -2.58
N HIS A 25 5.93 4.71 -1.48
CA HIS A 25 6.49 4.37 -0.15
C HIS A 25 5.83 3.12 0.41
N ALA A 26 6.65 2.13 0.81
CA ALA A 26 6.18 0.82 1.26
C ALA A 26 5.10 0.87 2.35
N VAL A 27 5.29 1.70 3.39
CA VAL A 27 4.30 1.84 4.48
C VAL A 27 2.95 2.36 3.97
N ARG A 28 2.92 3.27 2.98
CA ARG A 28 1.67 3.81 2.42
C ARG A 28 0.93 2.74 1.62
N ILE A 29 1.66 1.90 0.88
CA ILE A 29 1.09 0.72 0.20
C ILE A 29 0.51 -0.26 1.23
N GLN A 30 1.22 -0.49 2.34
CA GLN A 30 0.75 -1.37 3.41
C GLN A 30 -0.55 -0.85 4.05
N ILE A 31 -0.60 0.44 4.38
CA ILE A 31 -1.82 1.10 4.89
C ILE A 31 -2.97 0.92 3.90
N MET A 32 -2.73 1.18 2.61
CA MET A 32 -3.76 1.02 1.58
C MET A 32 -4.27 -0.41 1.50
N THR A 33 -3.37 -1.39 1.59
CA THR A 33 -3.73 -2.82 1.61
C THR A 33 -4.60 -3.18 2.82
N LEU A 34 -4.30 -2.63 4.00
CA LEU A 34 -5.09 -2.87 5.21
C LEU A 34 -6.48 -2.25 5.13
N LEU A 35 -6.58 -1.02 4.62
CA LEU A 35 -7.85 -0.32 4.38
C LEU A 35 -8.68 -1.05 3.31
N TRP A 36 -8.04 -1.56 2.26
CA TRP A 36 -8.74 -2.35 1.23
C TRP A 36 -9.33 -3.66 1.76
N LYS A 37 -8.62 -4.35 2.66
CA LYS A 37 -9.12 -5.59 3.28
C LYS A 37 -10.31 -5.36 4.20
N ARG A 38 -10.31 -4.24 4.92
CA ARG A 38 -11.40 -3.82 5.79
C ARG A 38 -11.36 -2.31 5.88
N ASP A 39 -12.38 -1.69 5.31
CA ASP A 39 -12.55 -0.25 5.33
C ASP A 39 -12.85 0.26 6.74
N ASN A 40 -12.93 1.58 6.89
CA ASN A 40 -13.34 2.27 8.11
C ASN A 40 -12.46 1.92 9.32
N ARG A 41 -11.15 2.18 9.22
CA ARG A 41 -10.21 1.96 10.33
C ARG A 41 -9.82 3.25 11.01
N THR A 42 -9.55 3.15 12.31
CA THR A 42 -8.95 4.26 13.06
C THR A 42 -7.42 4.23 12.98
N CYS A 43 -6.77 5.36 13.29
CA CYS A 43 -5.31 5.40 13.37
C CYS A 43 -4.75 4.41 14.41
N GLY A 44 -5.45 4.23 15.54
CA GLY A 44 -5.05 3.27 16.58
C GLY A 44 -5.00 1.83 16.06
N GLU A 45 -6.04 1.40 15.34
CA GLU A 45 -6.07 0.06 14.72
C GLU A 45 -4.95 -0.15 13.69
N LEU A 46 -4.54 0.90 12.98
CA LEU A 46 -3.43 0.83 12.03
C LEU A 46 -2.08 0.71 12.74
N VAL A 47 -1.92 1.36 13.90
CA VAL A 47 -0.71 1.26 14.75
C VAL A 47 -0.57 -0.12 15.37
N GLU A 48 -1.67 -0.78 15.72
CA GLU A 48 -1.63 -2.17 16.22
C GLU A 48 -1.16 -3.17 15.17
N LEU A 49 -1.39 -2.87 13.88
CA LEU A 49 -1.07 -3.78 12.76
C LEU A 49 0.25 -3.46 12.07
N ILE A 50 0.70 -2.22 12.15
CA ILE A 50 1.95 -1.74 11.58
C ILE A 50 2.80 -1.25 12.76
N PRO A 51 3.91 -1.92 13.11
CA PRO A 51 4.70 -1.61 14.30
C PRO A 51 5.51 -0.31 14.14
N LEU A 52 4.80 0.81 14.02
CA LEU A 52 5.30 2.17 13.86
C LEU A 52 4.57 3.09 14.81
N ALA A 53 5.21 4.20 15.18
CA ALA A 53 4.60 5.21 16.02
C ALA A 53 3.35 5.83 15.37
N GLN A 54 2.38 6.20 16.21
CA GLN A 54 1.13 6.84 15.77
C GLN A 54 1.37 8.14 14.98
N SER A 55 2.38 8.93 15.36
CA SER A 55 2.76 10.15 14.63
C SER A 55 3.23 9.85 13.20
N THR A 56 3.98 8.77 13.01
CA THR A 56 4.46 8.31 11.70
C THR A 56 3.30 7.82 10.83
N ILE A 57 2.40 7.00 11.39
CA ILE A 57 1.19 6.55 10.67
C ILE A 57 0.29 7.73 10.30
N SER A 58 0.08 8.67 11.20
CA SER A 58 -0.69 9.89 10.94
C SER A 58 -0.09 10.71 9.79
N LYS A 59 1.24 10.85 9.75
CA LYS A 59 1.94 11.52 8.64
C LYS A 59 1.71 10.79 7.32
N HIS A 60 1.79 9.45 7.29
CA HIS A 60 1.50 8.68 6.08
C HIS A 60 0.06 8.82 5.61
N LEU A 61 -0.91 8.80 6.53
CA LEU A 61 -2.33 9.02 6.24
C LEU A 61 -2.59 10.43 5.69
N LEU A 62 -1.90 11.44 6.21
CA LEU A 62 -1.99 12.81 5.69
C LEU A 62 -1.49 12.90 4.24
N GLU A 63 -0.36 12.27 3.92
CA GLU A 63 0.16 12.25 2.55
C GLU A 63 -0.75 11.47 1.59
N LEU A 64 -1.33 10.36 2.05
CA LEU A 64 -2.35 9.62 1.28
C LEU A 64 -3.62 10.46 1.04
N LYS A 65 -4.07 11.20 2.05
CA LYS A 65 -5.20 12.13 1.94
C LYS A 65 -4.91 13.24 0.92
N LYS A 66 -3.73 13.86 0.97
CA LYS A 66 -3.32 14.91 0.02
C LYS A 66 -3.31 14.41 -1.42
N ALA A 67 -2.98 13.14 -1.62
CA ALA A 67 -3.02 12.49 -2.93
C ALA A 67 -4.41 11.97 -3.32
N GLY A 68 -5.45 12.25 -2.53
CA GLY A 68 -6.82 11.83 -2.82
C GLY A 68 -7.04 10.32 -2.71
N LEU A 69 -6.17 9.56 -2.05
CA LEU A 69 -6.26 8.10 -1.97
C LEU A 69 -7.09 7.60 -0.78
N VAL A 70 -7.28 8.44 0.23
CA VAL A 70 -7.96 8.09 1.49
C VAL A 70 -8.92 9.20 1.88
N ARG A 71 -10.14 8.81 2.25
CA ARG A 71 -11.15 9.67 2.88
C ARG A 71 -11.04 9.63 4.39
N ILE A 72 -11.46 10.72 5.01
CA ILE A 72 -11.48 10.88 6.46
C ILE A 72 -12.90 11.22 6.90
N LYS A 73 -13.43 10.47 7.86
CA LYS A 73 -14.69 10.74 8.54
C LYS A 73 -14.45 10.88 10.04
N ASN A 74 -15.04 11.87 10.68
CA ASN A 74 -14.99 12.03 12.12
C ASN A 74 -16.28 11.46 12.73
N GLU A 75 -16.14 10.51 13.65
CA GLU A 75 -17.25 9.93 14.42
C GLU A 75 -16.98 10.16 15.91
N GLY A 76 -17.59 11.21 16.45
CA GLY A 76 -17.32 11.68 17.82
C GLY A 76 -15.86 12.07 17.99
N LYS A 77 -15.15 11.37 18.90
CA LYS A 77 -13.72 11.60 19.16
C LYS A 77 -12.79 10.78 18.25
N LYS A 78 -13.32 9.89 17.42
CA LYS A 78 -12.54 8.99 16.57
C LYS A 78 -12.48 9.51 15.14
N THR A 79 -11.31 9.45 14.55
CA THR A 79 -11.10 9.70 13.12
C THR A 79 -10.98 8.37 12.40
N ILE A 80 -11.85 8.17 11.42
CA ILE A 80 -11.99 6.96 10.62
C ILE A 80 -11.46 7.22 9.21
N TYR A 81 -10.66 6.29 8.71
CA TYR A 81 -10.03 6.33 7.40
C TYR A 81 -10.57 5.20 6.52
N SER A 82 -10.81 5.52 5.25
CA SER A 82 -11.35 4.60 4.25
C SER A 82 -10.74 4.91 2.89
N VAL A 83 -10.73 3.93 1.98
CA VAL A 83 -10.16 4.13 0.63
C VAL A 83 -11.04 5.07 -0.20
N GLU A 84 -10.41 5.96 -0.97
CA GLU A 84 -11.10 6.76 -1.99
C GLU A 84 -11.17 5.98 -3.31
N ILE A 85 -12.36 5.49 -3.64
CA ILE A 85 -12.59 4.58 -4.77
C ILE A 85 -12.41 5.31 -6.10
N ASP A 86 -12.83 6.57 -6.19
CA ASP A 86 -12.81 7.33 -7.45
C ASP A 86 -11.38 7.53 -7.94
N SER A 87 -10.47 7.90 -7.02
CA SER A 87 -9.04 8.06 -7.33
C SER A 87 -8.39 6.74 -7.77
N ILE A 88 -8.77 5.62 -7.14
CA ILE A 88 -8.28 4.29 -7.55
C ILE A 88 -8.78 3.92 -8.95
N GLN A 89 -10.01 4.29 -9.29
CA GLN A 89 -10.60 4.03 -10.60
C GLN A 89 -9.90 4.81 -11.72
N ILE A 90 -9.48 6.06 -11.46
CA ILE A 90 -8.70 6.87 -12.41
C ILE A 90 -7.37 6.18 -12.73
N ILE A 91 -6.62 5.78 -11.70
CA ILE A 91 -5.33 5.08 -11.86
C ILE A 91 -5.52 3.77 -12.61
N LYS A 92 -6.55 3.00 -12.25
CA LYS A 92 -6.87 1.72 -12.91
C LYS A 92 -7.12 1.94 -14.39
N LYS A 93 -7.97 2.91 -14.75
CA LYS A 93 -8.27 3.23 -16.15
C LYS A 93 -7.02 3.63 -16.92
N TYR A 94 -6.19 4.52 -16.34
CA TYR A 94 -4.95 4.96 -16.95
C TYR A 94 -3.99 3.81 -17.21
N PHE A 95 -3.67 3.01 -16.18
CA PHE A 95 -2.75 1.88 -16.33
C PHE A 95 -3.34 0.78 -17.21
N SER A 96 -4.64 0.49 -17.13
CA SER A 96 -5.25 -0.51 -18.02
C SER A 96 -5.14 -0.09 -19.48
N CYS A 97 -5.41 1.18 -19.80
CA CYS A 97 -5.24 1.71 -21.15
C CYS A 97 -3.77 1.63 -21.59
N TYR A 98 -2.86 2.14 -20.78
CA TYR A 98 -1.42 2.18 -21.07
C TYR A 98 -0.79 0.79 -21.20
N LEU A 99 -1.21 -0.18 -20.39
CA LEU A 99 -0.70 -1.55 -20.45
C LEU A 99 -1.37 -2.35 -21.58
N SER A 100 -2.60 -2.02 -21.98
CA SER A 100 -3.28 -2.68 -23.09
C SER A 100 -2.67 -2.33 -24.46
N THR A 101 -2.04 -1.17 -24.59
CA THR A 101 -1.31 -0.77 -25.80
C THR A 101 0.06 -1.42 -25.93
N ILE A 102 0.55 -2.04 -24.86
CA ILE A 102 1.81 -2.79 -24.85
C ILE A 102 1.44 -4.28 -24.92
N GLU A 103 1.47 -4.87 -26.12
CA GLU A 103 1.53 -6.34 -26.21
C GLU A 103 2.81 -6.79 -25.51
N ILE A 104 2.68 -7.27 -24.28
CA ILE A 104 3.78 -7.91 -23.57
C ILE A 104 3.98 -9.27 -24.24
N ALA A 105 4.85 -9.31 -25.25
CA ALA A 105 5.26 -10.56 -25.89
C ALA A 105 5.72 -11.54 -24.80
N GLU A 106 4.95 -12.60 -24.58
CA GLU A 106 5.02 -13.54 -23.44
C GLU A 106 6.31 -14.37 -23.31
N LYS A 107 7.40 -14.02 -24.00
CA LYS A 107 8.56 -14.92 -24.13
C LYS A 107 9.59 -14.88 -23.00
N ASN A 108 9.52 -13.96 -22.03
CA ASN A 108 10.52 -13.94 -20.94
C ASN A 108 9.89 -13.61 -19.57
N LYS A 109 9.28 -14.61 -18.92
CA LYS A 109 8.96 -14.56 -17.49
C LYS A 109 10.25 -14.46 -16.67
N THR A 110 10.50 -13.33 -16.03
CA THR A 110 11.29 -13.26 -14.80
C THR A 110 10.70 -12.17 -13.91
N THR A 111 10.25 -12.57 -12.74
CA THR A 111 9.56 -11.80 -11.71
C THR A 111 10.31 -10.52 -11.33
N VAL A 112 9.66 -9.36 -11.44
CA VAL A 112 10.26 -8.02 -11.24
C VAL A 112 10.48 -7.65 -9.76
N LEU A 113 10.48 -8.62 -8.85
CA LEU A 113 10.86 -8.38 -7.45
C LEU A 113 11.80 -9.48 -6.96
N THR A 114 12.99 -9.55 -7.56
CA THR A 114 14.15 -10.18 -6.93
C THR A 114 14.81 -9.16 -6.00
N THR A 115 14.35 -9.09 -4.76
CA THR A 115 15.11 -8.43 -3.70
C THR A 115 16.39 -9.23 -3.46
N LYS A 116 17.54 -8.76 -3.95
CA LYS A 116 18.85 -9.28 -3.53
C LYS A 116 19.06 -8.92 -2.06
N LEU A 117 18.65 -9.80 -1.15
CA LEU A 117 19.05 -9.74 0.24
C LEU A 117 20.55 -10.09 0.31
N LYS A 118 21.37 -9.19 0.89
CA LYS A 118 22.70 -9.57 1.37
C LYS A 118 22.49 -10.60 2.48
N VAL A 119 22.80 -11.85 2.19
CA VAL A 119 22.79 -12.95 3.16
C VAL A 119 23.90 -12.69 4.17
N GLY A 120 23.56 -12.07 5.29
CA GLY A 120 24.38 -12.11 6.50
C GLY A 120 24.37 -13.53 7.04
N LYS A 121 25.57 -14.07 7.32
CA LYS A 121 25.77 -15.38 7.93
C LYS A 121 25.12 -15.38 9.32
N ASN A 122 23.87 -15.78 9.40
CA ASN A 122 23.35 -16.79 10.31
C ASN A 122 21.83 -16.80 10.23
N SER A 123 21.32 -18.01 10.05
CA SER A 123 19.94 -18.40 9.88
C SER A 123 18.99 -17.78 10.91
N HIS A 124 17.74 -17.59 10.46
CA HIS A 124 16.52 -18.13 11.09
C HIS A 124 15.37 -17.11 11.19
N LEU A 125 14.95 -16.53 10.06
CA LEU A 125 13.66 -15.84 9.99
C LEU A 125 12.90 -16.31 8.75
N LYS A 126 11.76 -16.96 9.04
CA LYS A 126 10.89 -17.67 8.09
C LYS A 126 10.35 -16.71 7.03
N GLN A 127 10.39 -17.18 5.78
CA GLN A 127 9.75 -16.58 4.62
C GLN A 127 8.24 -16.42 4.86
N TYR A 128 7.74 -15.20 5.03
CA TYR A 128 6.30 -14.95 4.91
C TYR A 128 5.96 -14.77 3.44
N ASN A 129 5.55 -15.87 2.81
CA ASN A 129 5.10 -15.95 1.44
C ASN A 129 3.58 -15.72 1.43
N TYR A 130 3.10 -14.56 0.98
CA TYR A 130 1.68 -14.38 0.67
C TYR A 130 1.38 -15.15 -0.63
N GLN A 131 0.93 -16.39 -0.50
CA GLN A 131 0.44 -17.20 -1.61
C GLN A 131 -1.09 -17.23 -1.62
N PHE A 132 -1.67 -16.92 -2.78
CA PHE A 132 -3.07 -17.16 -3.07
C PHE A 132 -3.36 -18.68 -3.08
N SER A 133 -4.54 -19.03 -2.56
CA SER A 133 -5.09 -20.37 -2.27
C SER A 133 -4.75 -21.42 -3.34
N HIS A 134 -4.37 -22.66 -3.04
CA HIS A 134 -4.89 -23.57 -2.02
C HIS A 134 -3.79 -24.49 -1.46
N LYS A 135 -3.75 -24.65 -0.12
CA LYS A 135 -3.68 -25.99 0.51
C LYS A 135 -4.03 -25.92 2.01
N LYS A 136 -4.88 -26.85 2.42
CA LYS A 136 -5.44 -27.07 3.77
C LYS A 136 -4.34 -27.17 4.84
N VAL A 137 -4.53 -26.54 6.01
CA VAL A 137 -4.02 -27.06 7.29
C VAL A 137 -5.05 -26.80 8.40
N THR A 138 -5.59 -27.91 8.86
CA THR A 138 -6.27 -28.16 10.12
C THR A 138 -5.32 -28.01 11.31
N GLU A 139 -5.75 -27.18 12.26
CA GLU A 139 -5.85 -27.46 13.71
C GLU A 139 -4.64 -27.85 14.58
N LYS A 140 -4.57 -27.15 15.74
CA LYS A 140 -4.24 -27.64 17.10
C LYS A 140 -2.75 -27.79 17.47
N HIS A 141 -2.25 -27.41 18.65
CA HIS A 141 -2.72 -26.81 19.92
C HIS A 141 -1.41 -26.35 20.65
N LEU A 142 -1.33 -25.53 21.72
CA LEU A 142 -1.81 -25.80 23.09
C LEU A 142 -1.33 -24.65 24.04
N ASN A 143 -2.25 -24.11 24.85
CA ASN A 143 -2.13 -23.71 26.27
C ASN A 143 -0.99 -22.79 26.78
N PHE A 144 -1.36 -21.56 27.15
CA PHE A 144 -0.85 -20.92 28.37
C PHE A 144 -1.92 -20.04 29.02
N CYS A 145 -2.59 -20.61 30.02
CA CYS A 145 -3.16 -20.02 31.25
C CYS A 145 -4.13 -21.04 31.85
N ARG A 146 -3.60 -21.94 32.69
CA ARG A 146 -4.37 -22.67 33.69
C ARG A 146 -4.23 -21.89 35.00
N ASN A 147 -5.33 -21.28 35.43
CA ASN A 147 -5.99 -21.46 36.72
C ASN A 147 -7.29 -20.67 36.71
#